data_AF-A0A8J3H3N2-F1
#
_entry.id   AF-A0A8J3H3N2-F1
#
_cell.length_a   1.000
_cell.length_b   1.000
_cell.length_c   1.000
_cell.angle_alpha   90.00
_cell.angle_beta   90.00
_cell.angle_gamma   90.00
#
_symmetry.space_group_name_H-M   'P 1'
#
loop_
_entity.id
_entity.type
_entity.pdbx_description
1 polymer ?
#
loop_
_entity_poly.entity_id
_entity_poly.type
_entity_poly.pdbx_seq_one_letter_code
_entity_poly.pdbx_strand_id
1 'polypeptide(L)'
;MGVSKVTISNLKVLAAAAALAVAGVAAEAAPLQFTLSGAASASFVFDSDPAQSDLLAIGGNYFKIAASGTFPNNTPVNTAILQFFDGESGGGFAMFEGGGGFKFNTFGPQIFGGSVNDPAFQTGTFSLGSYIGDRSGPYTLTITEISAVPLPASALLLMGGLLGLGALARRRGARA
;
A
#
# COMPACT_ATOMS: atom_id res chain seq x y z
N MET A 1 -15.28 -47.28 -40.50
CA MET A 1 -14.38 -46.16 -40.12
C MET A 1 -15.24 -45.03 -39.57
N GLY A 2 -15.42 -44.96 -38.25
CA GLY A 2 -16.20 -43.92 -37.58
C GLY A 2 -15.27 -43.07 -36.72
N VAL A 3 -14.98 -41.85 -37.15
CA VAL A 3 -14.15 -40.92 -36.40
C VAL A 3 -15.03 -40.21 -35.37
N SER A 4 -14.72 -40.44 -34.10
CA SER A 4 -15.39 -39.87 -32.93
C SER A 4 -15.36 -38.33 -32.97
N LYS A 5 -16.54 -37.72 -32.92
CA LYS A 5 -16.79 -36.26 -32.98
C LYS A 5 -16.88 -35.62 -31.58
N VAL A 6 -16.32 -36.24 -30.55
CA VAL A 6 -16.44 -35.79 -29.15
C VAL A 6 -15.09 -35.34 -28.63
N THR A 7 -14.68 -34.08 -28.89
CA THR A 7 -13.58 -33.47 -28.09
C THR A 7 -13.45 -31.94 -28.16
N ILE A 8 -14.12 -31.24 -29.08
CA ILE A 8 -13.78 -29.81 -29.34
C ILE A 8 -14.63 -28.82 -28.51
N SER A 9 -15.85 -29.18 -28.11
CA SER A 9 -16.75 -28.28 -27.37
C SER A 9 -16.37 -28.09 -25.90
N ASN A 10 -15.77 -29.10 -25.26
CA ASN A 10 -15.43 -29.07 -23.83
C ASN A 10 -14.15 -28.26 -23.51
N LEU A 11 -13.27 -28.04 -24.49
CA LEU A 11 -12.07 -27.23 -24.32
C LEU A 11 -12.41 -25.74 -24.09
N LYS A 12 -13.44 -25.22 -24.79
CA LYS A 12 -13.83 -23.81 -24.71
C LYS A 12 -14.44 -23.44 -23.35
N VAL A 13 -15.17 -24.36 -22.74
CA VAL A 13 -15.80 -24.15 -21.42
C VAL A 13 -14.77 -24.22 -20.28
N LEU A 14 -13.73 -25.06 -20.40
CA LEU A 14 -12.65 -25.13 -19.41
C LEU A 14 -11.74 -23.90 -19.45
N ALA A 15 -11.47 -23.37 -20.65
CA ALA A 15 -10.67 -22.15 -20.84
C ALA A 15 -11.35 -20.90 -20.25
N ALA A 16 -12.69 -20.81 -20.31
CA ALA A 16 -13.44 -19.70 -19.73
C ALA A 16 -13.41 -19.69 -18.19
N ALA A 17 -13.42 -20.86 -17.54
CA ALA A 17 -13.34 -20.97 -16.09
C ALA A 17 -11.93 -20.69 -15.54
N ALA A 18 -10.88 -21.06 -16.29
CA ALA A 18 -9.50 -20.73 -15.93
C ALA A 18 -9.19 -19.23 -16.13
N ALA A 19 -9.80 -18.58 -17.13
CA ALA A 19 -9.64 -17.14 -17.36
C ALA A 19 -10.28 -16.27 -16.27
N LEU A 20 -11.38 -16.72 -15.62
CA LEU A 20 -11.96 -16.01 -14.48
C LEU A 20 -11.17 -16.15 -13.17
N ALA A 21 -10.35 -17.20 -13.03
CA ALA A 21 -9.54 -17.42 -11.82
C ALA A 21 -8.22 -16.62 -11.81
N VAL A 22 -7.82 -16.07 -12.96
CA VAL A 22 -6.63 -15.19 -13.11
C VAL A 22 -7.04 -13.71 -13.21
N ALA A 23 -8.35 -13.43 -13.22
CA ALA A 23 -8.86 -12.07 -13.26
C ALA A 23 -8.69 -11.39 -11.89
N GLY A 24 -7.59 -10.67 -11.75
CA GLY A 24 -7.50 -9.51 -10.86
C GLY A 24 -7.07 -9.81 -9.42
N VAL A 25 -5.80 -10.15 -9.24
CA VAL A 25 -5.07 -9.50 -8.14
C VAL A 25 -4.64 -8.16 -8.73
N ALA A 26 -5.51 -7.15 -8.63
CA ALA A 26 -5.01 -5.79 -8.76
C ALA A 26 -3.88 -5.67 -7.73
N ALA A 27 -2.71 -5.19 -8.15
CA ALA A 27 -1.70 -4.75 -7.19
C ALA A 27 -2.31 -3.55 -6.47
N GLU A 28 -3.05 -3.84 -5.40
CA GLU A 28 -3.65 -2.84 -4.54
C GLU A 28 -2.53 -2.28 -3.69
N ALA A 29 -2.49 -0.96 -3.53
CA ALA A 29 -1.43 -0.30 -2.80
C ALA A 29 -1.44 -0.82 -1.36
N ALA A 30 -0.43 -1.60 -0.98
CA ALA A 30 -0.41 -2.24 0.32
C ALA A 30 -0.25 -1.16 1.41
N PRO A 31 -1.07 -1.18 2.48
CA PRO A 31 -0.93 -0.23 3.56
C PRO A 31 0.38 -0.47 4.30
N LEU A 32 1.13 0.61 4.52
CA LEU A 32 2.38 0.63 5.28
C LEU A 32 2.16 1.31 6.63
N GLN A 33 2.76 0.73 7.66
CA GLN A 33 2.88 1.34 8.98
C GLN A 33 4.16 2.16 9.03
N PHE A 34 4.03 3.45 9.29
CA PHE A 34 5.14 4.37 9.53
C PHE A 34 5.25 4.61 11.03
N THR A 35 6.45 4.47 11.58
CA THR A 35 6.74 4.71 13.00
C THR A 35 7.98 5.57 13.14
N LEU A 36 7.80 6.82 13.56
CA LEU A 36 8.88 7.75 13.89
C LEU A 36 9.19 7.66 15.38
N SER A 37 10.47 7.57 15.70
CA SER A 37 11.00 7.58 17.06
C SER A 37 12.22 8.51 17.16
N GLY A 38 12.64 8.82 18.39
CA GLY A 38 13.76 9.72 18.67
C GLY A 38 13.29 11.00 19.34
N ALA A 39 13.66 12.16 18.79
CA ALA A 39 13.33 13.45 19.38
C ALA A 39 11.84 13.81 19.35
N ALA A 40 11.08 13.18 18.46
CA ALA A 40 9.62 13.18 18.47
C ALA A 40 9.12 11.78 18.08
N SER A 41 7.89 11.47 18.48
CA SER A 41 7.24 10.20 18.14
C SER A 41 6.00 10.44 17.30
N ALA A 42 5.89 9.72 16.19
CA ALA A 42 4.70 9.70 15.35
C ALA A 42 4.43 8.29 14.83
N SER A 43 3.17 7.97 14.57
CA SER A 43 2.77 6.68 14.03
C SER A 43 1.53 6.86 13.16
N PHE A 44 1.62 6.50 11.89
CA PHE A 44 0.51 6.63 10.93
C PHE A 44 0.54 5.50 9.92
N VAL A 45 -0.60 5.28 9.27
CA VAL A 45 -0.73 4.31 8.18
C VAL A 45 -0.97 5.07 6.88
N PHE A 46 -0.31 4.64 5.82
CA PHE A 46 -0.49 5.19 4.48
C PHE A 46 -0.15 4.15 3.42
N ASP A 47 -0.68 4.33 2.22
CA ASP A 47 -0.48 3.38 1.13
C ASP A 47 0.96 3.41 0.62
N SER A 48 1.48 2.24 0.22
CA SER A 48 2.84 2.09 -0.30
C SER A 48 3.08 2.83 -1.62
N ASP A 49 2.05 2.97 -2.43
CA ASP A 49 2.06 3.62 -3.74
C ASP A 49 0.83 4.53 -3.84
N PRO A 50 0.84 5.70 -3.18
CA PRO A 50 -0.32 6.57 -3.12
C PRO A 50 -0.70 7.07 -4.50
N ALA A 51 -2.00 7.06 -4.79
CA ALA A 51 -2.49 7.60 -6.05
C ALA A 51 -2.27 9.11 -6.10
N GLN A 52 -2.18 9.67 -7.30
CA GLN A 52 -2.03 11.11 -7.48
C GLN A 52 -3.15 11.92 -6.79
N SER A 53 -4.35 11.34 -6.64
CA SER A 53 -5.48 11.94 -5.92
C SER A 53 -5.26 12.10 -4.42
N ASP A 54 -4.32 11.34 -3.82
CA ASP A 54 -4.02 11.36 -2.40
C ASP A 54 -2.96 12.43 -2.05
N LEU A 55 -2.31 12.99 -3.08
CA LEU A 55 -1.30 14.03 -2.94
C LEU A 55 -1.97 15.41 -2.78
N LEU A 56 -1.72 16.06 -1.64
CA LEU A 56 -2.24 17.40 -1.34
C LEU A 56 -1.54 18.51 -2.14
N ALA A 57 -0.26 18.33 -2.41
CA ALA A 57 0.56 19.27 -3.17
C ALA A 57 1.81 18.57 -3.69
N ILE A 58 2.28 19.01 -4.85
CA ILE A 58 3.52 18.55 -5.45
C ILE A 58 4.37 19.78 -5.77
N GLY A 59 5.58 19.82 -5.24
CA GLY A 59 6.61 20.77 -5.61
C GLY A 59 7.64 20.11 -6.53
N GLY A 60 8.58 20.90 -7.06
CA GLY A 60 9.62 20.36 -7.95
C GLY A 60 10.43 19.21 -7.33
N ASN A 61 10.49 19.15 -6.00
CA ASN A 61 11.34 18.23 -5.24
C ASN A 61 10.67 17.63 -3.99
N TYR A 62 9.35 17.81 -3.86
CA TYR A 62 8.59 17.27 -2.74
C TYR A 62 7.17 16.93 -3.12
N PHE A 63 6.51 16.09 -2.31
CA PHE A 63 5.07 15.94 -2.31
C PHE A 63 4.51 16.00 -0.88
N LYS A 64 3.22 16.29 -0.76
CA LYS A 64 2.49 16.36 0.52
C LYS A 64 1.35 15.36 0.57
N ILE A 65 1.12 14.80 1.76
CA ILE A 65 -0.04 13.95 2.05
C ILE A 65 -0.72 14.39 3.33
N ALA A 66 -1.99 14.04 3.50
CA ALA A 66 -2.66 14.02 4.79
C ALA A 66 -2.63 12.59 5.32
N ALA A 67 -2.01 12.38 6.48
CA ALA A 67 -1.98 11.07 7.13
C ALA A 67 -2.69 11.14 8.47
N SER A 68 -3.46 10.10 8.79
CA SER A 68 -4.09 9.98 10.11
C SER A 68 -3.33 9.04 11.02
N GLY A 69 -3.22 9.40 12.30
CA GLY A 69 -2.41 8.64 13.25
C GLY A 69 -2.14 9.36 14.56
N THR A 70 -1.12 8.88 15.26
CA THR A 70 -0.59 9.48 16.49
C THR A 70 0.54 10.43 16.12
N PHE A 71 0.42 11.70 16.49
CA PHE A 71 1.44 12.72 16.22
C PHE A 71 1.83 13.46 17.52
N PRO A 72 3.02 14.08 17.57
CA PRO A 72 3.48 14.81 18.75
C PRO A 72 2.47 15.85 19.25
N ASN A 73 2.33 15.95 20.57
CA ASN A 73 1.54 16.96 21.30
C ASN A 73 0.02 16.93 21.09
N ASN A 74 -0.59 15.77 20.80
CA ASN A 74 -2.06 15.60 20.73
C ASN A 74 -2.73 16.71 19.89
N THR A 75 -2.27 16.90 18.66
CA THR A 75 -2.95 17.81 17.74
C THR A 75 -4.44 17.41 17.71
N PRO A 76 -5.40 18.30 17.97
CA PRO A 76 -6.82 17.94 18.14
C PRO A 76 -7.44 17.33 16.87
N VAL A 77 -6.70 17.41 15.76
CA VAL A 77 -6.95 16.72 14.51
C VAL A 77 -6.02 15.53 14.47
N ASN A 78 -6.58 14.31 14.45
CA ASN A 78 -5.84 13.05 14.26
C ASN A 78 -5.21 12.94 12.86
N THR A 79 -5.02 14.06 12.15
CA THR A 79 -4.53 14.16 10.78
C THR A 79 -3.43 15.20 10.73
N ALA A 80 -2.27 14.83 10.17
CA ALA A 80 -1.15 15.73 9.95
C ALA A 80 -0.84 15.85 8.46
N ILE A 81 -0.37 17.03 8.05
CA ILE A 81 0.20 17.23 6.73
C ILE A 81 1.68 16.86 6.80
N LEU A 82 2.05 15.85 6.02
CA LEU A 82 3.43 15.38 5.89
C LEU A 82 3.97 15.79 4.54
N GLN A 83 5.24 16.18 4.49
CA GLN A 83 5.94 16.50 3.25
C GLN A 83 7.19 15.64 3.12
N PHE A 84 7.33 14.98 1.98
CA PHE A 84 8.42 14.07 1.68
C PHE A 84 9.32 14.70 0.62
N PHE A 85 10.64 14.64 0.82
CA PHE A 85 11.61 15.24 -0.09
C PHE A 85 12.36 14.16 -0.88
N ASP A 86 12.68 14.47 -2.14
CA ASP A 86 13.55 13.61 -2.95
C ASP A 86 15.00 13.62 -2.44
N GLY A 87 15.80 12.67 -2.95
CA GLY A 87 17.20 12.54 -2.58
C GLY A 87 18.07 13.73 -3.04
N GLU A 88 17.71 14.39 -4.14
CA GLU A 88 18.41 15.59 -4.63
C GLU A 88 18.28 16.77 -3.66
N SER A 89 17.22 16.78 -2.86
CA SER A 89 16.93 17.79 -1.84
C SER A 89 17.30 17.39 -0.43
N GLY A 90 18.03 16.28 -0.27
CA GLY A 90 18.50 15.78 1.02
C GLY A 90 17.55 14.81 1.72
N GLY A 91 16.51 14.32 1.05
CA GLY A 91 15.64 13.24 1.51
C GLY A 91 14.88 13.53 2.81
N GLY A 92 14.44 12.46 3.48
CA GLY A 92 13.66 12.58 4.71
C GLY A 92 12.24 13.13 4.51
N PHE A 93 11.68 13.68 5.58
CA PHE A 93 10.33 14.23 5.59
C PHE A 93 10.11 15.25 6.71
N ALA A 94 9.05 16.04 6.58
CA ALA A 94 8.64 17.03 7.56
C ALA A 94 7.16 16.90 7.90
N MET A 95 6.79 17.40 9.09
CA MET A 95 5.39 17.52 9.49
C MET A 95 5.04 18.99 9.73
N PHE A 96 3.90 19.44 9.23
CA PHE A 96 3.40 20.79 9.45
C PHE A 96 2.52 20.89 10.70
N GLU A 97 2.64 22.01 11.40
CA GLU A 97 1.69 22.47 12.41
C GLU A 97 0.54 23.23 11.74
N GLY A 98 -0.66 23.25 12.36
CA GLY A 98 -1.89 23.86 11.84
C GLY A 98 -1.85 25.39 11.58
N GLY A 99 -0.67 26.01 11.59
CA GLY A 99 -0.42 27.41 11.22
C GLY A 99 0.69 27.61 10.17
N GLY A 100 1.16 26.54 9.52
CA GLY A 100 2.13 26.60 8.42
C GLY A 100 3.62 26.49 8.82
N GLY A 101 3.92 26.39 10.12
CA GLY A 101 5.27 26.06 10.60
C GLY A 101 5.56 24.56 10.55
N PHE A 102 6.83 24.17 10.56
CA PHE A 102 7.22 22.78 10.74
C PHE A 102 7.18 22.39 12.22
N LYS A 103 6.52 21.28 12.53
CA LYS A 103 6.59 20.66 13.85
C LYS A 103 7.92 19.91 14.04
N PHE A 104 8.36 19.25 12.98
CA PHE A 104 9.71 18.72 12.81
C PHE A 104 10.05 18.73 11.32
N ASN A 105 11.34 18.82 10.99
CA ASN A 105 11.82 18.75 9.62
C ASN A 105 13.09 17.92 9.58
N THR A 106 13.01 16.75 8.97
CA THR A 106 14.14 15.82 8.94
C THR A 106 14.85 15.85 7.60
N PHE A 107 16.12 15.45 7.60
CA PHE A 107 16.90 15.17 6.39
C PHE A 107 17.51 13.77 6.49
N GLY A 108 17.89 13.15 5.37
CA GLY A 108 18.48 11.82 5.38
C GLY A 108 18.34 11.08 4.05
N PRO A 109 18.33 9.74 4.07
CA PRO A 109 18.07 8.96 2.86
C PRO A 109 16.69 9.28 2.27
N GLN A 110 16.56 9.11 0.96
CA GLN A 110 15.28 9.14 0.28
C GLN A 110 14.45 7.91 0.69
N ILE A 111 13.23 8.12 1.16
CA ILE A 111 12.36 7.07 1.74
C ILE A 111 11.26 6.58 0.78
N PHE A 112 11.27 7.07 -0.45
CA PHE A 112 10.41 6.63 -1.54
C PHE A 112 11.21 6.52 -2.84
N GLY A 113 10.89 5.57 -3.71
CA GLY A 113 11.32 5.53 -5.10
C GLY A 113 10.31 6.22 -6.01
N GLY A 114 10.56 6.19 -7.32
CA GLY A 114 9.71 6.86 -8.30
C GLY A 114 9.93 8.37 -8.33
N SER A 115 8.94 9.10 -8.85
CA SER A 115 8.98 10.58 -8.94
C SER A 115 8.09 11.20 -7.87
N VAL A 116 8.23 12.50 -7.61
CA VAL A 116 7.32 13.21 -6.70
C VAL A 116 5.85 13.25 -7.19
N ASN A 117 5.61 12.91 -8.47
CA ASN A 117 4.26 12.78 -9.04
C ASN A 117 3.71 11.35 -8.98
N ASP A 118 4.58 10.37 -8.70
CA ASP A 118 4.28 8.94 -8.69
C ASP A 118 5.24 8.25 -7.68
N PRO A 119 5.08 8.56 -6.37
CA PRO A 119 6.03 8.11 -5.36
C PRO A 119 5.67 6.71 -4.86
N ALA A 120 6.67 5.85 -4.69
CA ALA A 120 6.49 4.53 -4.08
C ALA A 120 7.34 4.40 -2.82
N PHE A 121 6.73 4.33 -1.64
CA PHE A 121 7.44 4.24 -0.37
C PHE A 121 8.28 2.95 -0.27
N GLN A 122 9.47 3.09 0.31
CA GLN A 122 10.37 1.97 0.56
C GLN A 122 10.23 1.50 2.00
N THR A 123 10.13 0.19 2.20
CA THR A 123 10.14 -0.38 3.55
C THR A 123 11.55 -0.44 4.10
N GLY A 124 11.67 -0.37 5.42
CA GLY A 124 12.97 -0.40 6.11
C GLY A 124 13.03 0.52 7.32
N THR A 125 14.23 0.64 7.86
CA THR A 125 14.54 1.53 8.99
C THR A 125 15.53 2.58 8.50
N PHE A 126 15.13 3.85 8.62
CA PHE A 126 15.86 5.00 8.11
C PHE A 126 16.32 5.86 9.29
N SER A 127 17.63 6.13 9.35
CA SER A 127 18.18 7.11 10.29
C SER A 127 18.09 8.50 9.66
N LEU A 128 17.44 9.42 10.36
CA LEU A 128 17.16 10.76 9.88
C LEU A 128 17.80 11.78 10.83
N GLY A 129 18.40 12.81 10.24
CA GLY A 129 18.93 13.97 10.94
C GLY A 129 17.89 15.07 11.10
N SER A 130 18.25 16.08 11.89
CA SER A 130 17.43 17.23 12.23
C SER A 130 17.83 18.44 11.37
N TYR A 131 16.91 19.02 10.59
CA TYR A 131 17.26 20.11 9.68
C TYR A 131 17.44 21.45 10.43
N ILE A 132 18.64 22.03 10.32
CA ILE A 132 19.13 23.22 11.04
C ILE A 132 18.01 24.19 11.48
N GLY A 133 17.82 24.29 12.80
CA GLY A 133 16.84 25.17 13.43
C GLY A 133 15.83 24.41 14.30
N ASP A 134 15.68 23.11 14.08
CA ASP A 134 14.92 22.22 14.94
C ASP A 134 15.81 21.70 16.08
N ARG A 135 15.35 21.87 17.32
CA ARG A 135 16.13 21.53 18.55
C ARG A 135 16.03 20.04 18.89
N SER A 136 15.82 19.21 17.88
CA SER A 136 15.43 17.82 18.04
C SER A 136 16.63 16.92 17.76
N GLY A 137 16.89 15.97 18.65
CA GLY A 137 17.91 14.94 18.44
C GLY A 137 17.64 14.04 17.22
N PRO A 138 18.44 12.98 17.04
CA PRO A 138 18.30 12.08 15.90
C PRO A 138 16.91 11.42 15.86
N TYR A 139 16.46 11.12 14.64
CA TYR A 139 15.21 10.45 14.36
C TYR A 139 15.45 9.08 13.73
N THR A 140 14.56 8.15 14.01
CA THR A 140 14.51 6.85 13.34
C THR A 140 13.10 6.64 12.83
N LEU A 141 12.96 6.51 11.50
CA LEU A 141 11.72 6.17 10.84
C LEU A 141 11.74 4.69 10.45
N THR A 142 10.75 3.94 10.90
CA THR A 142 10.54 2.55 10.51
C THR A 142 9.29 2.47 9.64
N ILE A 143 9.41 1.89 8.45
CA ILE A 143 8.33 1.66 7.49
C ILE A 143 8.18 0.15 7.29
N THR A 144 7.04 -0.40 7.66
CA THR A 144 6.76 -1.85 7.57
C THR A 144 5.44 -2.11 6.86
N GLU A 145 5.39 -3.15 6.05
CA GLU A 145 4.12 -3.64 5.49
C GLU A 145 3.19 -4.08 6.62
N ILE A 146 1.94 -3.63 6.54
CA ILE A 146 0.88 -4.24 7.32
C ILE A 146 0.50 -5.50 6.57
N SER A 147 0.98 -6.64 7.06
CA SER A 147 0.71 -7.95 6.46
C SER A 147 -0.79 -8.10 6.21
N ALA A 148 -1.15 -8.29 4.94
CA ALA A 148 -2.52 -8.58 4.56
C ALA A 148 -2.96 -9.83 5.33
N VAL A 149 -3.97 -9.68 6.18
CA VAL A 149 -4.53 -10.79 6.95
C VAL A 149 -4.84 -11.92 5.98
N PRO A 150 -4.33 -13.16 6.19
CA PRO A 150 -4.60 -14.28 5.30
C PRO A 150 -6.11 -14.39 5.05
N LEU A 151 -6.50 -14.51 3.77
CA LEU A 151 -7.90 -14.65 3.36
C LEU A 151 -8.64 -15.57 4.34
N PRO A 152 -9.76 -15.13 4.94
CA PRO A 152 -10.42 -15.92 5.96
C PRO A 152 -10.78 -17.28 5.36
N ALA A 153 -10.64 -18.35 6.16
CA ALA A 153 -10.91 -19.71 5.71
C ALA A 153 -12.30 -19.87 5.06
N SER A 154 -13.25 -18.98 5.39
CA SER A 154 -14.56 -18.87 4.75
C SER A 154 -14.50 -18.60 3.24
N ALA A 155 -13.54 -17.81 2.75
CA ALA A 155 -13.33 -17.55 1.33
C ALA A 155 -12.86 -18.82 0.61
N LEU A 156 -11.92 -19.56 1.22
CA LEU A 156 -11.48 -20.86 0.70
C LEU A 156 -12.61 -21.90 0.73
N LEU A 157 -13.44 -21.89 1.77
CA LEU A 157 -14.59 -22.79 1.91
C LEU A 157 -15.69 -22.47 0.90
N LEU A 158 -15.94 -21.18 0.62
CA LEU A 158 -16.85 -20.74 -0.42
C LEU A 158 -16.36 -21.15 -1.81
N MET A 159 -15.07 -20.92 -2.11
CA MET A 159 -14.47 -21.40 -3.37
C MET A 159 -14.55 -22.92 -3.48
N GLY A 160 -14.21 -23.65 -2.41
CA GLY A 160 -14.32 -25.11 -2.36
C GLY A 160 -15.76 -25.60 -2.57
N GLY A 161 -16.74 -24.93 -1.95
CA GLY A 161 -18.16 -25.23 -2.10
C GLY A 161 -18.67 -25.01 -3.52
N LEU A 162 -18.31 -23.88 -4.14
CA LEU A 162 -18.68 -23.56 -5.52
C LEU A 162 -18.06 -24.56 -6.52
N LEU A 163 -16.79 -24.91 -6.32
CA LEU A 163 -16.10 -25.94 -7.13
C LEU A 163 -16.76 -27.31 -6.95
N GLY A 164 -17.11 -27.69 -5.72
CA GLY A 164 -17.81 -28.94 -5.42
C GLY A 164 -19.19 -29.04 -6.07
N LEU A 165 -19.98 -27.96 -5.99
CA LEU A 165 -21.30 -27.88 -6.64
C LEU A 165 -21.20 -27.93 -8.17
N GLY A 166 -20.23 -27.23 -8.75
CA GLY A 166 -19.97 -27.27 -10.19
C GLY A 166 -19.59 -28.68 -10.68
N ALA A 167 -18.75 -29.38 -9.93
CA ALA A 167 -18.37 -30.77 -10.23
C ALA A 167 -19.58 -31.72 -10.17
N LEU A 168 -20.45 -31.56 -9.17
CA LEU A 168 -21.67 -32.36 -9.03
C LEU A 168 -22.67 -32.11 -10.16
N ALA A 169 -22.90 -30.85 -10.54
CA ALA A 169 -23.78 -30.48 -11.65
C ALA A 169 -23.32 -31.12 -12.97
N ARG A 170 -22.01 -31.13 -13.23
CA ARG A 170 -21.41 -31.72 -14.44
C ARG A 170 -21.61 -33.24 -14.50
N ARG A 171 -21.53 -33.95 -13.37
CA ARG A 171 -21.77 -35.40 -13.31
C ARG A 171 -23.22 -35.79 -13.57
N ARG A 172 -24.19 -34.92 -13.23
CA ARG A 172 -25.62 -35.17 -13.47
C ARG A 172 -26.01 -34.94 -14.93
N GLY A 173 -25.44 -33.92 -15.57
CA GLY A 173 -25.68 -33.64 -16.99
C GLY A 173 -25.06 -34.67 -17.96
N ALA A 174 -24.05 -35.44 -17.53
CA ALA A 174 -23.41 -36.47 -18.36
C ALA A 174 -24.07 -37.86 -18.29
N ARG A 175 -25.13 -38.02 -17.47
CA ARG A 175 -25.89 -39.27 -17.30
C ARG A 175 -27.33 -39.20 -17.86
N ALA A 176 -27.70 -38.07 -18.46
CA ALA A 176 -28.92 -37.90 -19.25
C ALA A 176 -28.54 -37.97 -20.74
#